data_AF-A0A0S3RT42-F1
#
_entry.id   AF-A0A0S3RT42-F1
#
_cell.length_a   1.000
_cell.length_b   1.000
_cell.length_c   1.000
_cell.angle_alpha   90.00
_cell.angle_beta   90.00
_cell.angle_gamma   90.00
#
_symmetry.space_group_name_H-M   'P 1'
#
loop_
_entity.id
_entity.type
_entity.pdbx_description
1 polymer ?
#
loop_
_entity_poly.entity_id
_entity_poly.type
_entity_poly.pdbx_seq_one_letter_code
_entity_poly.pdbx_strand_id
1 'polypeptide(L)'
;MADHPHSSGDEAPPTRSTRGPTRMKQLLMRKNSGERTPVNVNVTTGVATGPHADDFRSYLGVVARDRISILIPSFDHVSEGDRNIIWQDILVS
;
A
#
# COMPACT_ATOMS: atom_id res chain seq x y z
N MET A 1 19.53 61.38 -4.60
CA MET A 1 19.64 60.29 -5.59
C MET A 1 20.55 59.22 -5.02
N ALA A 2 19.96 58.18 -4.43
CA ALA A 2 20.50 56.83 -4.30
C ALA A 2 19.54 56.03 -3.43
N ASP A 3 18.51 55.48 -4.07
CA ASP A 3 17.55 54.56 -3.49
C ASP A 3 18.21 53.25 -3.07
N HIS A 4 17.83 52.73 -1.90
CA HIS A 4 18.09 51.35 -1.50
C HIS A 4 17.08 50.42 -2.18
N PRO A 5 17.49 49.21 -2.56
CA PRO A 5 16.56 48.08 -2.57
C PRO A 5 16.96 47.05 -1.50
N HIS A 6 16.11 46.93 -0.49
CA HIS A 6 16.01 45.74 0.35
C HIS A 6 15.54 44.57 -0.52
N SER A 7 16.40 43.56 -0.70
CA SER A 7 16.04 42.32 -1.38
C SER A 7 15.24 41.44 -0.42
N SER A 8 13.92 41.53 -0.50
CA SER A 8 12.96 40.65 0.19
C SER A 8 12.94 39.29 -0.50
N GLY A 9 13.70 38.32 0.01
CA GLY A 9 13.59 36.92 -0.38
C GLY A 9 12.33 36.31 0.23
N ASP A 10 11.22 36.37 -0.49
CA ASP A 10 10.02 35.60 -0.18
C ASP A 10 10.18 34.19 -0.76
N GLU A 11 10.91 33.33 -0.07
CA GLU A 11 11.00 31.91 -0.40
C GLU A 11 9.76 31.22 0.19
N ALA A 12 8.74 31.04 -0.64
CA ALA A 12 7.56 30.27 -0.28
C ALA A 12 7.96 28.83 0.08
N PRO A 13 7.52 28.30 1.24
CA PRO A 13 7.88 26.94 1.65
C PRO A 13 7.33 25.91 0.66
N PRO A 14 8.06 24.80 0.41
CA PRO A 14 7.61 23.75 -0.49
C PRO A 14 6.25 23.22 -0.02
N THR A 15 5.29 23.18 -0.94
CA THR A 15 3.94 22.70 -0.69
C THR A 15 4.02 21.26 -0.16
N ARG A 16 3.70 21.09 1.13
CA ARG A 16 3.53 19.76 1.70
C ARG A 16 2.39 19.09 0.94
N SER A 17 2.71 18.01 0.22
CA SER A 17 1.71 17.12 -0.36
C SER A 17 0.92 16.48 0.78
N THR A 18 -0.21 17.11 1.14
CA THR A 18 -1.13 16.55 2.12
C THR A 18 -1.74 15.30 1.52
N ARG A 19 -1.68 14.18 2.27
CA ARG A 19 -2.29 12.90 1.91
C ARG A 19 -3.74 13.15 1.51
N GLY A 20 -4.03 13.00 0.21
CA GLY A 20 -5.35 13.25 -0.35
C GLY A 20 -6.42 12.38 0.31
N PRO A 21 -7.70 12.74 0.15
CA PRO A 21 -8.81 12.00 0.72
C PRO A 21 -8.69 10.51 0.39
N THR A 22 -8.87 9.65 1.41
CA THR A 22 -8.81 8.20 1.30
C THR A 22 -9.65 7.75 0.09
N ARG A 23 -9.05 6.99 -0.82
CA ARG A 23 -9.64 6.55 -2.11
C ARG A 23 -10.86 5.61 -1.97
N MET A 24 -11.59 5.65 -0.85
CA MET A 24 -12.68 4.76 -0.48
C MET A 24 -13.74 4.62 -1.57
N LYS A 25 -14.17 5.71 -2.21
CA LYS A 25 -15.15 5.65 -3.31
C LYS A 25 -14.63 4.84 -4.50
N GLN A 26 -13.38 5.06 -4.87
CA GLN A 26 -12.74 4.34 -5.98
C GLN A 26 -12.52 2.86 -5.64
N LEU A 27 -12.17 2.57 -4.38
CA LEU A 27 -12.07 1.20 -3.86
C LEU A 27 -13.44 0.50 -3.87
N LEU A 28 -14.51 1.18 -3.46
CA LEU A 28 -15.87 0.64 -3.47
C LEU A 28 -16.36 0.37 -4.89
N MET A 29 -16.07 1.26 -5.84
CA MET A 29 -16.40 1.05 -7.25
C MET A 29 -15.67 -0.15 -7.85
N ARG A 30 -14.37 -0.31 -7.55
CA ARG A 30 -13.56 -1.46 -7.99
C ARG A 30 -14.04 -2.78 -7.38
N LYS A 31 -14.36 -2.78 -6.09
CA LYS A 31 -14.94 -3.94 -5.41
C LYS A 31 -16.25 -4.37 -6.09
N ASN A 32 -17.12 -3.41 -6.42
CA ASN A 32 -18.42 -3.71 -7.02
C ASN A 32 -18.34 -4.09 -8.50
N SER A 33 -17.31 -3.68 -9.24
CA SER A 33 -17.11 -4.07 -10.64
C SER A 33 -16.52 -5.47 -10.81
N GLY A 34 -15.99 -6.07 -9.74
CA GLY A 34 -15.22 -7.31 -9.82
C GLY A 34 -13.90 -7.16 -10.60
N GLU A 35 -13.47 -5.93 -10.86
CA GLU A 35 -12.27 -5.64 -11.61
C GLU A 35 -11.04 -5.93 -10.73
N ARG A 36 -10.32 -7.00 -11.09
CA ARG A 36 -9.10 -7.39 -10.39
C ARG A 36 -7.92 -6.58 -10.90
N THR A 37 -7.14 -6.05 -9.95
CA THR A 37 -5.91 -5.35 -10.29
C THR A 37 -4.81 -6.39 -10.57
N PRO A 38 -4.23 -6.43 -11.79
CA PRO A 38 -3.16 -7.37 -12.09
C PRO A 38 -1.89 -6.97 -11.33
N VAL A 39 -1.27 -7.95 -10.67
CA VAL A 39 0.00 -7.78 -9.96
C VAL A 39 0.96 -8.85 -10.46
N ASN A 40 2.15 -8.42 -10.88
CA ASN A 40 3.21 -9.34 -11.29
C ASN A 40 4.03 -9.73 -10.06
N VAL A 41 4.29 -11.03 -9.86
CA VAL A 41 5.10 -11.52 -8.74
C VAL A 41 6.20 -12.41 -9.29
N ASN A 42 7.44 -12.13 -8.91
CA ASN A 42 8.55 -13.02 -9.21
C ASN A 42 8.40 -14.30 -8.37
N VAL A 43 8.23 -15.46 -9.00
CA VAL A 43 7.97 -16.72 -8.32
C VAL A 43 9.17 -17.19 -7.49
N THR A 44 10.40 -16.86 -7.91
CA THR A 44 11.63 -17.26 -7.21
C THR A 44 11.88 -16.41 -5.97
N THR A 45 11.63 -15.10 -6.03
CA THR A 45 11.92 -14.17 -4.92
C THR A 45 10.70 -13.80 -4.09
N GLY A 46 9.48 -14.10 -4.57
CA GLY A 46 8.22 -13.68 -3.96
C GLY A 46 7.94 -12.17 -4.08
N VAL A 47 8.78 -11.42 -4.80
CA VAL A 47 8.71 -9.96 -4.85
C VAL A 47 7.68 -9.53 -5.90
N ALA A 48 6.65 -8.80 -5.47
CA ALA A 48 5.70 -8.13 -6.36
C ALA A 48 6.35 -6.95 -7.09
N THR A 49 6.05 -6.74 -8.37
CA THR A 49 6.57 -5.64 -9.20
C THR A 49 5.46 -4.96 -10.00
N GLY A 50 5.72 -3.73 -10.45
CA GLY A 50 4.78 -2.93 -11.26
C GLY A 50 4.00 -1.88 -10.47
N PRO A 51 3.06 -1.17 -11.14
CA PRO A 51 2.38 0.01 -10.59
C PRO A 51 1.54 -0.22 -9.33
N HIS A 52 1.18 -1.48 -9.05
CA HIS A 52 0.31 -1.86 -7.93
C HIS A 52 1.02 -2.73 -6.89
N ALA A 53 2.35 -2.89 -6.99
CA ALA A 53 3.12 -3.76 -6.10
C ALA A 53 3.07 -3.30 -4.63
N ASP A 54 3.18 -2.00 -4.39
CA ASP A 54 3.20 -1.47 -3.02
C ASP A 54 1.82 -1.50 -2.37
N ASP A 55 0.75 -1.26 -3.14
CA ASP A 55 -0.63 -1.42 -2.68
C ASP A 55 -0.90 -2.89 -2.32
N PHE A 56 -0.46 -3.82 -3.15
CA PHE A 56 -0.57 -5.26 -2.89
C PHE A 56 0.19 -5.69 -1.63
N ARG A 57 1.45 -5.27 -1.46
CA ARG A 57 2.25 -5.56 -0.26
C ARG A 57 1.63 -4.97 1.00
N SER A 58 1.10 -3.75 0.91
CA SER A 58 0.41 -3.08 2.02
C SER A 58 -0.84 -3.85 2.43
N TYR A 59 -1.65 -4.28 1.47
CA TYR A 59 -2.84 -5.11 1.72
C TYR A 59 -2.44 -6.45 2.35
N LEU A 60 -1.46 -7.14 1.78
CA LEU A 60 -0.98 -8.43 2.28
C LEU A 60 -0.50 -8.31 3.74
N GLY A 61 0.17 -7.22 4.09
CA GLY A 61 0.58 -6.96 5.47
C GLY A 61 -0.59 -6.79 6.44
N VAL A 62 -1.72 -6.22 6.00
CA VAL A 62 -2.94 -6.11 6.80
C VAL A 62 -3.58 -7.48 6.99
N VAL A 63 -3.77 -8.25 5.91
CA VAL A 63 -4.36 -9.59 5.97
C VAL A 63 -3.50 -10.51 6.84
N ALA A 64 -2.18 -10.47 6.66
CA ALA A 64 -1.25 -11.27 7.46
C ALA A 64 -1.36 -10.93 8.94
N ARG A 65 -1.41 -9.64 9.34
CA ARG A 65 -1.52 -9.25 10.75
C ARG A 65 -2.88 -9.55 11.38
N ASP A 66 -3.95 -9.53 10.59
CA ASP A 66 -5.29 -9.90 11.07
C ASP A 66 -5.36 -11.40 11.40
N ARG A 67 -4.66 -12.24 10.63
CA ARG A 67 -4.72 -13.71 10.75
C ARG A 67 -3.58 -14.33 11.55
N ILE A 68 -2.38 -13.75 11.48
CA ILE A 68 -1.16 -14.30 12.10
C ILE A 68 -0.83 -13.53 13.37
N SER A 69 -0.78 -14.24 14.49
CA SER A 69 -0.33 -13.67 15.76
C SER A 69 1.12 -13.17 15.65
N ILE A 70 1.38 -11.98 16.19
CA ILE A 70 2.72 -11.38 16.27
C ILE A 70 3.71 -12.23 17.09
N LEU A 71 3.21 -13.19 17.86
CA LEU A 71 4.03 -14.13 18.63
C LEU A 71 4.65 -15.23 17.76
N ILE A 72 4.16 -15.41 16.53
CA ILE A 72 4.73 -16.37 15.59
C ILE A 72 6.02 -15.78 15.01
N PRO A 73 7.19 -16.41 15.25
CA PRO A 73 8.49 -15.79 14.97
C PRO A 73 8.83 -15.73 13.47
N SER A 74 8.24 -16.61 12.66
CA SER A 74 8.39 -16.59 11.20
C SER A 74 7.19 -17.20 10.51
N PHE A 75 7.02 -16.88 9.23
CA PHE A 75 5.93 -17.42 8.42
C PHE A 75 5.95 -18.96 8.34
N ASP A 76 7.12 -19.58 8.44
CA ASP A 76 7.29 -21.04 8.43
C ASP A 76 6.61 -21.75 9.63
N HIS A 77 6.34 -21.02 10.71
CA HIS A 77 5.65 -21.51 11.91
C HIS A 77 4.13 -21.25 11.89
N VAL A 78 3.62 -20.56 10.86
CA VAL A 78 2.18 -20.36 10.67
C VAL A 78 1.55 -21.70 10.27
N SER A 79 0.43 -22.06 10.89
CA SER A 79 -0.26 -23.31 10.59
C SER A 79 -0.75 -23.35 9.14
N GLU A 80 -0.87 -24.55 8.55
CA GLU A 80 -1.39 -24.69 7.18
C GLU A 80 -2.83 -24.15 7.07
N GLY A 81 -3.64 -24.32 8.11
CA GLY A 81 -5.00 -23.77 8.18
C GLY A 81 -5.00 -22.25 8.05
N ASP A 82 -4.14 -21.55 8.80
CA ASP A 82 -4.05 -20.09 8.74
C ASP A 82 -3.51 -19.60 7.40
N ARG A 83 -2.52 -20.30 6.82
CA ARG A 83 -2.02 -20.00 5.46
C ARG A 83 -3.12 -20.14 4.42
N ASN A 84 -3.95 -21.18 4.51
CA ASN A 84 -5.04 -21.39 3.57
C ASN A 84 -6.11 -20.32 3.71
N ILE A 85 -6.44 -19.88 4.94
CA ILE A 85 -7.38 -18.76 5.16
C ILE A 85 -6.87 -17.47 4.50
N ILE A 86 -5.58 -17.15 4.64
CA ILE A 86 -4.96 -15.99 3.96
C ILE A 86 -5.08 -16.13 2.44
N TRP A 87 -4.82 -17.32 1.91
CA TRP A 87 -4.93 -17.57 0.47
C TRP A 87 -6.35 -17.40 -0.06
N GLN A 88 -7.35 -17.91 0.67
CA GLN A 88 -8.76 -17.72 0.33
C GLN A 88 -9.16 -16.24 0.37
N ASP A 89 -8.69 -15.48 1.37
CA ASP A 89 -8.96 -14.04 1.45
C ASP A 89 -8.42 -13.30 0.21
N ILE A 90 -7.19 -13.62 -0.22
CA ILE A 90 -6.59 -13.04 -1.43
C ILE A 90 -7.34 -13.46 -2.70
N LEU A 91 -7.79 -14.72 -2.78
CA LEU A 91 -8.48 -15.27 -3.96
C LEU A 91 -9.96 -14.91 -4.05
N VAL A 92 -10.61 -14.49 -2.97
CA VAL A 92 -12.03 -14.14 -2.92
C VAL A 92 -12.25 -12.62 -2.82
N SER A 93 -11.20 -11.86 -2.50
CA SER A 93 -11.13 -10.39 -2.57
C SER A 93 -11.22 -9.85 -3.99
#